data_AF-A0A9E6EZ76-F1
#
_entry.id   AF-A0A9E6EZ76-F1
#
_cell.length_a   1.000
_cell.length_b   1.000
_cell.length_c   1.000
_cell.angle_alpha   90.00
_cell.angle_beta   90.00
_cell.angle_gamma   90.00
#
_symmetry.space_group_name_H-M   'P 1'
#
loop_
_entity.id
_entity.type
_entity.pdbx_description
1 polymer ?
#
loop_
_entity_poly.entity_id
_entity_poly.type
_entity_poly.pdbx_seq_one_letter_code
_entity_poly.pdbx_strand_id
1 'polypeptide(L)'
;MTKNSNEPVSGKVFEKLSSGEFDSSAGVFEGCRFTRCNFAQADFSALAFRECAFEECDLSMAKLAGTSLHEARFSDCKLLGVQFSECRKLLLQMSFERCMMKLSLFSGLDLKNTR
;
A
#
# COMPACT_ATOMS: atom_id res chain seq x y z
N MET A 1 13.04 24.25 15.45
CA MET A 1 13.98 23.27 14.86
C MET A 1 13.22 21.98 14.63
N THR A 2 12.48 21.85 13.54
CA THR A 2 11.84 20.60 13.13
C THR A 2 12.61 20.10 11.92
N LYS A 3 13.35 18.99 12.08
CA LYS A 3 13.97 18.30 10.96
C LYS A 3 12.84 17.80 10.06
N ASN A 4 12.50 18.57 9.04
CA ASN A 4 11.87 18.06 7.83
C ASN A 4 12.92 17.18 7.15
N SER A 5 13.01 15.92 7.53
CA SER A 5 13.67 14.91 6.70
C SER A 5 12.56 14.04 6.12
N ASN A 6 11.83 14.61 5.16
CA ASN A 6 10.80 13.91 4.38
C ASN A 6 11.47 13.16 3.21
N GLU A 7 12.56 12.46 3.52
CA GLU A 7 13.31 11.69 2.53
C GLU A 7 12.57 10.37 2.27
N PRO A 8 12.38 9.98 1.00
CA PRO A 8 11.78 8.70 0.67
C PRO A 8 12.57 7.56 1.30
N VAL A 9 11.86 6.56 1.82
CA VAL A 9 12.47 5.29 2.17
C VAL A 9 12.56 4.45 0.90
N SER A 10 13.78 4.21 0.41
CA SER A 10 13.99 3.55 -0.87
C SER A 10 14.65 2.17 -0.72
N GLY A 11 14.18 1.18 -1.50
CA GLY A 11 14.81 -0.13 -1.68
C GLY A 11 14.85 -1.04 -0.44
N LYS A 12 14.11 -0.72 0.62
CA LYS A 12 14.13 -1.51 1.87
C LYS A 12 13.22 -2.73 1.79
N VAL A 13 13.60 -3.78 2.52
CA VAL A 13 12.76 -4.94 2.78
C VAL A 13 12.24 -4.87 4.21
N PHE A 14 10.94 -4.98 4.37
CA PHE A 14 10.23 -5.08 5.64
C PHE A 14 9.64 -6.48 5.73
N GLU A 15 9.95 -7.22 6.78
CA GLU A 15 9.49 -8.59 6.94
C GLU A 15 8.77 -8.77 8.27
N LYS A 16 7.60 -9.42 8.23
CA LYS A 16 6.86 -9.86 9.43
C LYS A 16 6.55 -8.73 10.43
N LEU A 17 6.40 -7.51 9.94
CA LEU A 17 6.01 -6.38 10.77
C LEU A 17 4.51 -6.40 11.02
N SER A 18 4.13 -5.95 12.20
CA SER A 18 2.77 -5.51 12.52
C SER A 18 2.59 -4.02 12.21
N SER A 19 1.34 -3.56 12.11
CA SER A 19 1.02 -2.15 11.83
C SER A 19 1.60 -1.16 12.86
N GLY A 20 1.77 -1.57 14.13
CA GLY A 20 2.37 -0.73 15.17
C GLY A 20 3.90 -0.63 15.11
N GLU A 21 4.57 -1.52 14.37
CA GLU A 21 6.03 -1.54 14.21
C GLU A 21 6.47 -0.81 12.93
N PHE A 22 5.55 -0.56 12.02
CA PHE A 22 5.85 0.13 10.77
C PHE A 22 5.90 1.64 10.98
N ASP A 23 7.08 2.22 10.77
CA ASP A 23 7.27 3.66 10.78
C ASP A 23 6.74 4.27 9.47
N SER A 24 5.53 4.84 9.54
CA SER A 24 4.89 5.54 8.43
C SER A 24 5.30 7.02 8.31
N SER A 25 6.14 7.54 9.21
CA SER A 25 6.46 8.97 9.28
C SER A 25 7.22 9.50 8.06
N ALA A 26 7.89 8.62 7.31
CA ALA A 26 8.57 8.99 6.06
C ALA A 26 7.61 9.47 4.97
N GLY A 27 6.34 9.07 5.01
CA GLY A 27 5.32 9.47 4.04
C GLY A 27 5.47 8.87 2.63
N VAL A 28 6.69 8.56 2.18
CA VAL A 28 7.00 8.07 0.84
C VAL A 28 7.91 6.85 0.91
N PHE A 29 7.52 5.80 0.19
CA PHE A 29 8.25 4.55 0.04
C PHE A 29 8.44 4.24 -1.44
N GLU A 30 9.66 3.92 -1.85
CA GLU A 30 10.02 3.73 -3.26
C GLU A 30 10.82 2.44 -3.44
N GLY A 31 10.41 1.56 -4.35
CA GLY A 31 11.08 0.28 -4.59
C GLY A 31 11.18 -0.63 -3.36
N CYS A 32 10.35 -0.40 -2.33
CA CYS A 32 10.37 -1.18 -1.09
C CYS A 32 9.58 -2.48 -1.24
N ARG A 33 9.95 -3.50 -0.46
CA ARG A 33 9.24 -4.78 -0.40
C ARG A 33 8.75 -5.05 1.02
N PHE A 34 7.49 -5.39 1.16
CA PHE A 34 6.83 -5.78 2.39
C PHE A 34 6.49 -7.26 2.27
N THR A 35 7.05 -8.11 3.13
CA THR A 35 6.81 -9.57 3.07
C THR A 35 6.23 -10.09 4.36
N ARG A 36 5.15 -10.85 4.27
CA ARG A 36 4.51 -11.52 5.42
C ARG A 36 4.15 -10.56 6.56
N CYS A 37 3.89 -9.29 6.25
CA CYS A 37 3.50 -8.29 7.23
C CYS A 37 2.01 -8.41 7.57
N ASN A 38 1.67 -8.13 8.83
CA ASN A 38 0.30 -8.00 9.29
C ASN A 38 -0.06 -6.52 9.44
N PHE A 39 -0.63 -5.97 8.38
CA PHE A 39 -1.12 -4.60 8.28
C PHE A 39 -2.66 -4.54 8.25
N ALA A 40 -3.34 -5.54 8.82
CA ALA A 40 -4.77 -5.48 8.99
C ALA A 40 -5.15 -4.23 9.79
N GLN A 41 -6.12 -3.45 9.28
CA GLN A 41 -6.58 -2.18 9.83
C GLN A 41 -5.48 -1.10 9.97
N ALA A 42 -4.34 -1.26 9.31
CA ALA A 42 -3.30 -0.24 9.30
C ALA A 42 -3.81 1.05 8.67
N ASP A 43 -3.35 2.19 9.19
CA ASP A 43 -3.63 3.49 8.59
C ASP A 43 -2.48 3.88 7.66
N PHE A 44 -2.71 3.75 6.36
CA PHE A 44 -1.77 4.18 5.31
C PHE A 44 -2.27 5.44 4.60
N SER A 45 -3.22 6.16 5.21
CA SER A 45 -3.78 7.38 4.64
C SER A 45 -2.68 8.39 4.34
N ALA A 46 -2.79 9.04 3.18
CA ALA A 46 -1.83 10.03 2.67
C ALA A 46 -0.37 9.55 2.45
N LEU A 47 -0.07 8.25 2.58
CA LEU A 47 1.23 7.70 2.19
C LEU A 47 1.38 7.59 0.66
N ALA A 48 2.61 7.47 0.18
CA ALA A 48 2.92 7.16 -1.20
C ALA A 48 3.78 5.91 -1.30
N PHE A 49 3.29 4.93 -2.07
CA PHE A 49 4.04 3.73 -2.42
C PHE A 49 4.31 3.75 -3.93
N ARG A 50 5.59 3.81 -4.30
CA ARG A 50 6.07 3.82 -5.69
C ARG A 50 6.89 2.58 -5.94
N GLU A 51 6.57 1.81 -6.98
CA GLU A 51 7.31 0.60 -7.36
C GLU A 51 7.46 -0.40 -6.20
N CYS A 52 6.55 -0.35 -5.22
CA CYS A 52 6.62 -1.18 -4.03
C CYS A 52 5.91 -2.52 -4.26
N ALA A 53 6.40 -3.56 -3.59
CA ALA A 53 5.79 -4.89 -3.60
C ALA A 53 5.30 -5.28 -2.19
N PHE A 54 4.08 -5.77 -2.11
CA PHE A 54 3.48 -6.39 -0.93
C PHE A 54 3.27 -7.87 -1.23
N GLU A 55 3.93 -8.74 -0.48
CA GLU A 55 3.99 -10.17 -0.73
C GLU A 55 3.53 -10.91 0.54
N GLU A 56 2.55 -11.80 0.41
CA GLU A 56 2.01 -12.58 1.54
C GLU A 56 1.53 -11.72 2.74
N CYS A 57 1.15 -10.47 2.48
CA CYS A 57 0.72 -9.54 3.53
C CYS A 57 -0.79 -9.64 3.82
N ASP A 58 -1.17 -9.36 5.06
CA ASP A 58 -2.56 -9.06 5.42
C ASP A 58 -2.75 -7.55 5.47
N LEU A 59 -3.53 -6.99 4.55
CA LEU A 59 -3.92 -5.57 4.54
C LEU A 59 -5.45 -5.44 4.70
N SER A 60 -6.12 -6.44 5.28
CA SER A 60 -7.58 -6.42 5.44
C SER A 60 -8.02 -5.18 6.21
N MET A 61 -9.01 -4.45 5.68
CA MET A 61 -9.54 -3.21 6.25
C MET A 61 -8.51 -2.09 6.42
N ALA A 62 -7.35 -2.15 5.75
CA ALA A 62 -6.39 -1.05 5.76
C ALA A 62 -7.00 0.22 5.14
N LYS A 63 -6.69 1.37 5.75
CA LYS A 63 -7.15 2.68 5.27
C LYS A 63 -6.18 3.22 4.23
N LEU A 64 -6.69 3.51 3.04
CA LEU A 64 -5.90 4.02 1.91
C LEU A 64 -6.35 5.41 1.45
N ALA A 65 -7.01 6.16 2.34
CA ALA A 65 -7.57 7.47 2.01
C ALA A 65 -6.47 8.45 1.58
N GLY A 66 -6.55 8.92 0.35
CA GLY A 66 -5.54 9.83 -0.22
C GLY A 66 -4.16 9.22 -0.43
N THR A 67 -4.01 7.89 -0.31
CA THR A 67 -2.77 7.17 -0.57
C THR A 67 -2.46 7.16 -2.07
N SER A 68 -1.19 7.31 -2.45
CA SER A 68 -0.72 7.16 -3.83
C SER A 68 -0.17 5.75 -4.04
N LEU A 69 -0.67 5.04 -5.05
CA LEU A 69 -0.20 3.72 -5.45
C LEU A 69 0.26 3.78 -6.91
N HIS A 70 1.57 3.92 -7.13
CA HIS A 70 2.16 3.97 -8.47
C HIS A 70 3.06 2.76 -8.65
N GLU A 71 2.74 1.91 -9.63
CA GLU A 71 3.40 0.61 -9.85
C GLU A 71 3.44 -0.27 -8.59
N ALA A 72 2.40 -0.19 -7.74
CA ALA A 72 2.30 -0.99 -6.54
C ALA A 72 1.84 -2.42 -6.87
N ARG A 73 2.58 -3.44 -6.41
CA ARG A 73 2.27 -4.85 -6.68
C ARG A 73 1.84 -5.53 -5.39
N PHE A 74 0.74 -6.27 -5.46
CA PHE A 74 0.25 -7.10 -4.36
C PHE A 74 0.23 -8.55 -4.84
N SER A 75 0.94 -9.46 -4.17
CA SER A 75 0.94 -10.89 -4.46
C SER A 75 0.64 -11.71 -3.22
N ASP A 76 -0.26 -12.68 -3.34
CA ASP A 76 -0.64 -13.60 -2.25
C ASP A 76 -1.14 -12.86 -1.00
N CYS A 77 -1.72 -11.67 -1.17
CA CYS A 77 -2.17 -10.82 -0.07
C CYS A 77 -3.65 -11.00 0.26
N LYS A 78 -4.02 -10.69 1.52
CA LYS A 78 -5.41 -10.45 1.91
C LYS A 78 -5.70 -8.97 1.84
N LEU A 79 -6.68 -8.59 1.03
CA LEU A 79 -7.08 -7.20 0.78
C LEU A 79 -8.56 -7.00 1.10
N LEU A 80 -9.08 -7.75 2.06
CA LEU A 80 -10.51 -7.81 2.39
C LEU A 80 -11.03 -6.43 2.82
N GLY A 81 -12.12 -5.97 2.20
CA GLY A 81 -12.78 -4.72 2.59
C GLY A 81 -11.95 -3.44 2.37
N VAL A 82 -10.87 -3.51 1.58
CA VAL A 82 -10.03 -2.34 1.29
C VAL A 82 -10.74 -1.39 0.30
N GLN A 83 -10.75 -0.10 0.63
CA GLN A 83 -11.40 0.96 -0.13
C GLN A 83 -10.43 1.61 -1.13
N PHE A 84 -10.04 0.90 -2.19
CA PHE A 84 -9.13 1.44 -3.22
C PHE A 84 -9.70 2.68 -3.93
N SER A 85 -11.02 2.84 -3.99
CA SER A 85 -11.68 4.03 -4.52
C SER A 85 -11.32 5.34 -3.79
N GLU A 86 -10.78 5.26 -2.56
CA GLU A 86 -10.34 6.42 -1.77
C GLU A 86 -8.88 6.81 -2.04
N CYS A 87 -8.14 6.02 -2.83
CA CYS A 87 -6.78 6.34 -3.24
C CYS A 87 -6.73 7.54 -4.20
N ARG A 88 -5.54 8.15 -4.30
CA ARG A 88 -5.26 9.15 -5.34
C ARG A 88 -5.28 8.48 -6.71
N LYS A 89 -6.03 9.08 -7.64
CA LYS A 89 -6.22 8.55 -9.00
C LYS A 89 -5.09 8.93 -9.96
N LEU A 90 -4.38 10.02 -9.67
CA LEU A 90 -3.28 10.50 -10.51
C LEU A 90 -2.13 9.48 -10.49
N LEU A 91 -1.71 9.02 -11.67
CA LEU A 91 -0.68 7.99 -11.84
C LEU A 91 -1.01 6.70 -11.07
N LEU A 92 -2.29 6.39 -10.89
CA LEU A 92 -2.69 5.14 -10.25
C LEU A 92 -2.31 3.96 -11.15
N GLN A 93 -1.44 3.11 -10.65
CA GLN A 93 -1.07 1.86 -11.30
C GLN A 93 -0.79 0.82 -10.22
N MET A 94 -1.57 -0.24 -10.22
CA MET A 94 -1.47 -1.30 -9.23
C MET A 94 -1.78 -2.65 -9.86
N SER A 95 -1.29 -3.74 -9.30
CA SER A 95 -1.60 -5.09 -9.78
C SER A 95 -1.79 -6.06 -8.63
N PHE A 96 -2.61 -7.08 -8.88
CA PHE A 96 -3.04 -8.05 -7.89
C PHE A 96 -2.85 -9.47 -8.42
N GLU A 97 -1.96 -10.23 -7.80
CA GLU A 97 -1.72 -11.63 -8.13
C GLU A 97 -2.13 -12.51 -6.94
N ARG A 98 -3.00 -13.51 -7.17
CA ARG A 98 -3.47 -14.45 -6.12
C ARG A 98 -3.96 -13.76 -4.83
N CYS A 99 -4.57 -12.59 -4.94
CA CYS A 99 -5.05 -11.83 -3.78
C CYS A 99 -6.51 -12.13 -3.44
N MET A 100 -6.83 -12.13 -2.14
CA MET A 100 -8.21 -12.23 -1.66
C MET A 100 -8.81 -10.82 -1.50
N MET A 101 -9.73 -10.44 -2.39
CA MET A 101 -10.28 -9.08 -2.49
C MET A 101 -11.79 -9.00 -2.25
N LYS A 102 -12.33 -9.88 -1.40
CA LYS A 102 -13.76 -9.86 -1.08
C LYS A 102 -14.10 -8.56 -0.36
N LEU A 103 -15.20 -7.91 -0.77
CA LEU A 103 -15.69 -6.63 -0.24
C LEU A 103 -14.80 -5.41 -0.51
N SER A 104 -13.73 -5.54 -1.31
CA SER A 104 -12.90 -4.41 -1.70
C SER A 104 -13.62 -3.56 -2.75
N LEU A 105 -13.51 -2.23 -2.67
CA LEU A 105 -14.18 -1.32 -3.61
C LEU A 105 -13.18 -0.61 -4.52
N PHE A 106 -13.49 -0.62 -5.82
CA PHE A 106 -12.69 0.02 -6.88
C PHE A 106 -13.52 1.05 -7.67
N SER A 107 -14.70 1.43 -7.17
CA SER A 107 -15.63 2.30 -7.89
C SER A 107 -14.99 3.63 -8.29
N GLY A 108 -15.11 3.99 -9.56
CA GLY A 108 -14.61 5.27 -10.08
C GLY A 108 -13.09 5.32 -10.30
N LEU A 109 -12.41 4.17 -10.31
CA LEU A 109 -11.02 4.03 -10.75
C LEU A 109 -10.96 3.64 -12.24
N ASP A 110 -9.99 4.20 -12.97
CA ASP A 110 -9.64 3.70 -14.31
C ASP A 110 -8.68 2.52 -14.14
N LEU A 111 -9.20 1.31 -14.35
CA LEU A 111 -8.46 0.06 -14.15
C LEU A 111 -7.75 -0.43 -15.42
N LYS A 112 -7.65 0.37 -16.48
CA LYS A 112 -6.95 -0.04 -17.73
C LYS A 112 -5.50 -0.48 -17.51
N ASN A 113 -4.85 0.07 -16.48
CA ASN A 113 -3.48 -0.28 -16.10
C ASN A 113 -3.41 -1.18 -14.85
N THR A 114 -4.55 -1.72 -14.40
CA THR A 114 -4.63 -2.70 -13.32
C THR A 114 -4.64 -4.11 -13.91
N ARG A 115 -3.78 -4.98 -13.40
CA ARG A 115 -3.66 -6.39 -13.82
C ARG A 115 -3.92 -7.32 -12.66
#